data_AF-A0A377A9H9-F1
#
_entry.id   AF-A0A377A9H9-F1
#
_cell.length_a   1.000
_cell.length_b   1.000
_cell.length_c   1.000
_cell.angle_alpha   90.00
_cell.angle_beta   90.00
_cell.angle_gamma   90.00
#
_symmetry.space_group_name_H-M   'P 1'
#
loop_
_entity.id
_entity.type
_entity.pdbx_description
1 polymer ?
#
loop_
_entity_poly.entity_id
_entity_poly.type
_entity_poly.pdbx_seq_one_letter_code
_entity_poly.pdbx_strand_id
1 'polypeptide(L)'
;MPVAHVALPVPLPRTFDYLLPEGMTVKAGCRVRVPFGKQQERIGVVVSVSDVSELPLNELKAVVEVLDVEPVFTHSVWRLLLWAADYYHHPIGDVLFHALPILLRQGRPAANAPMWYWFATEQGQAVDLNSLKRSPKQQQALAALRQGKIWRDQVATLEFNDAALQALRKKGLCDLASETPEFSDWQRTMPFLVSGCD
;
A
#
# COMPACT_ATOMS: atom_id res chain seq x y z
N MET A 1 16.03 12.33 24.97
CA MET A 1 15.00 12.00 23.96
C MET A 1 15.68 11.13 22.93
N PRO A 2 15.13 9.96 22.58
CA PRO A 2 15.74 9.09 21.59
C PRO A 2 15.86 9.76 20.22
N VAL A 3 16.88 9.37 19.47
CA VAL A 3 17.21 9.84 18.12
C VAL A 3 16.93 8.72 17.13
N ALA A 4 16.13 9.00 16.11
CA ALA A 4 15.93 8.13 14.96
C ALA A 4 16.88 8.53 13.84
N HIS A 5 17.69 7.58 13.36
CA HIS A 5 18.54 7.75 12.19
C HIS A 5 17.75 7.31 10.95
N VAL A 6 17.35 8.27 10.13
CA VAL A 6 16.40 8.05 9.03
C VAL A 6 17.09 8.15 7.68
N ALA A 7 16.94 7.11 6.86
CA ALA A 7 17.33 7.14 5.46
C ALA A 7 16.22 7.79 4.62
N LEU A 8 16.60 8.73 3.75
CA LEU A 8 15.69 9.47 2.87
C LEU A 8 16.01 9.19 1.39
N PRO A 9 15.00 9.21 0.48
CA PRO A 9 15.20 8.99 -0.95
C PRO A 9 15.83 10.23 -1.61
N VAL A 10 17.09 10.44 -1.30
CA VAL A 10 17.96 11.50 -1.80
C VAL A 10 19.35 10.89 -2.05
N PRO A 11 20.10 11.38 -3.06
CA PRO A 11 21.40 10.80 -3.43
C PRO A 11 22.51 11.24 -2.47
N LEU A 12 22.33 10.96 -1.17
CA LEU A 12 23.28 11.25 -0.11
C LEU A 12 23.56 9.95 0.66
N PRO A 13 24.82 9.48 0.73
CA PRO A 13 25.18 8.20 1.34
C PRO A 13 25.25 8.30 2.87
N ARG A 14 24.19 8.80 3.50
CA ARG A 14 24.08 8.96 4.95
C ARG A 14 22.64 8.91 5.43
N THR A 15 22.45 8.74 6.73
CA THR A 15 21.18 8.97 7.41
C THR A 15 21.05 10.41 7.88
N PHE A 16 19.85 10.77 8.33
CA PHE A 16 19.51 12.06 8.92
C PHE A 16 18.89 11.84 10.29
N ASP A 17 19.35 12.60 11.27
CA ASP A 17 18.95 12.44 12.66
C ASP A 17 17.69 13.25 12.96
N TYR A 18 16.73 12.60 13.63
CA TYR A 18 15.48 13.22 14.08
C TYR A 18 15.19 12.84 15.51
N LEU A 19 14.63 13.76 16.29
CA LEU A 19 14.13 13.46 17.63
C LEU A 19 12.85 12.64 17.54
N LEU A 20 12.71 11.67 18.44
CA LEU A 20 11.44 11.02 18.73
C LEU A 20 10.73 11.79 19.86
N PRO A 21 9.53 12.36 19.60
CA PRO A 21 8.70 12.96 20.63
C PRO A 21 8.36 11.96 21.75
N GLU A 22 7.99 12.49 22.91
CA GLU A 22 7.56 11.65 24.04
C GLU A 22 6.38 10.75 23.65
N GLY A 23 6.43 9.48 24.06
CA GLY A 23 5.43 8.48 23.71
C GLY A 23 5.53 7.91 22.29
N MET A 24 6.41 8.45 21.43
CA MET A 24 6.64 7.92 20.09
C MET A 24 7.74 6.84 20.12
N THR A 25 7.40 5.64 19.66
CA THR A 25 8.35 4.54 19.49
C THR A 25 8.35 4.06 18.05
N VAL A 26 9.51 3.72 17.53
CA VAL A 26 9.66 3.19 16.16
C VAL A 26 10.79 2.18 16.10
N LYS A 27 10.65 1.18 15.24
CA LYS A 27 11.66 0.15 14.99
C LYS A 27 12.45 0.46 13.73
N ALA A 28 13.67 -0.06 13.64
CA ALA A 28 14.41 -0.07 12.38
C ALA A 28 13.61 -0.81 11.30
N GLY A 29 13.60 -0.26 10.07
CA GLY A 29 12.81 -0.75 8.95
C GLY A 29 11.37 -0.24 8.89
N CYS A 30 10.89 0.53 9.87
CA CYS A 30 9.60 1.24 9.77
C CYS A 30 9.73 2.53 8.96
N ARG A 31 8.67 2.93 8.26
CA ARG A 31 8.61 4.24 7.59
C ARG A 31 8.15 5.32 8.56
N VAL A 32 8.69 6.51 8.37
CA VAL A 32 8.37 7.71 9.13
C VAL A 32 8.17 8.90 8.20
N ARG A 33 7.33 9.84 8.61
CA ARG A 33 7.20 11.16 8.00
C ARG A 33 8.09 12.14 8.75
N VAL A 34 8.97 12.83 8.04
CA VAL A 34 9.95 13.74 8.64
C VAL A 34 10.05 15.04 7.84
N PRO A 35 10.37 16.17 8.49
CA PRO A 35 10.61 17.43 7.80
C PRO A 35 11.99 17.43 7.15
N PHE A 36 12.07 17.73 5.86
CA PHE A 36 13.33 17.77 5.11
C PHE A 36 13.43 19.04 4.25
N GLY A 37 14.51 19.81 4.46
CA GLY A 37 14.68 21.11 3.80
C GLY A 37 13.78 22.22 4.38
N LYS A 38 13.51 23.25 3.57
CA LYS A 38 12.83 24.47 4.05
C LYS A 38 11.34 24.31 4.29
N GLN A 39 10.62 23.51 3.49
CA GLN A 39 9.13 23.40 3.58
C GLN A 39 8.57 22.07 3.06
N GLN A 40 9.34 20.98 3.08
CA GLN A 40 8.84 19.69 2.58
C GLN A 40 8.89 18.65 3.68
N GLU A 41 7.82 17.88 3.80
CA GLU A 41 7.86 16.60 4.50
C GLU A 41 8.20 15.50 3.51
N ARG A 42 8.95 14.50 3.96
CA ARG A 42 9.30 13.33 3.18
C ARG A 42 9.05 12.07 3.98
N ILE A 43 8.80 11.00 3.24
CA ILE A 43 8.85 9.66 3.81
C ILE A 43 10.31 9.25 3.89
N GLY A 44 10.71 8.74 5.05
CA GLY A 44 11.98 8.09 5.29
C GLY A 44 11.79 6.71 5.90
N VAL A 45 12.87 5.94 5.98
CA VAL A 45 12.91 4.64 6.65
C VAL A 45 13.89 4.75 7.81
N VAL A 46 13.47 4.38 9.01
CA VAL A 46 14.35 4.37 10.18
C VAL A 46 15.38 3.25 10.01
N VAL A 47 16.66 3.58 10.04
CA VAL A 47 17.77 2.61 9.96
C VAL A 47 18.13 2.10 11.35
N SER A 48 18.14 2.99 12.34
CA SER A 48 18.40 2.67 13.74
C SER A 48 17.79 3.74 14.65
N VAL A 49 17.62 3.39 15.92
CA VAL A 49 17.24 4.31 16.99
C VAL A 49 18.29 4.21 18.09
N SER A 50 18.77 5.35 18.59
CA SER A 50 19.78 5.42 19.64
C SER A 50 19.56 6.65 20.52
N ASP A 51 20.37 6.83 21.57
CA ASP A 51 20.36 8.04 22.39
C ASP A 51 21.45 9.05 21.97
N VAL A 52 22.11 8.82 20.83
CA VAL A 52 23.29 9.59 20.39
C VAL A 52 23.04 10.20 19.01
N SER A 53 23.47 11.45 18.84
CA SER A 53 23.55 12.13 17.54
C SER A 53 24.89 12.84 17.43
N GLU A 54 25.40 12.97 16.22
CA GLU A 54 26.58 13.80 15.94
C GLU A 54 26.29 15.30 16.05
N LEU A 55 25.01 15.69 15.95
CA LEU A 55 24.56 17.08 16.07
C LEU A 55 23.97 17.35 17.46
N PRO A 56 24.02 18.62 17.92
CA PRO A 56 23.31 19.04 19.12
C PRO A 56 21.82 18.71 19.03
N LEU A 57 21.27 18.05 20.07
CA LEU A 57 19.88 17.61 20.07
C LEU A 57 18.87 18.75 19.84
N ASN A 58 19.19 19.98 20.25
CA ASN A 58 18.34 21.15 20.04
C ASN A 58 18.29 21.67 18.59
N GLU A 59 19.18 21.20 17.71
CA GLU A 59 19.14 21.51 16.28
C GLU A 59 18.36 20.46 15.48
N LEU A 60 18.12 19.29 16.07
CA LEU A 60 17.38 18.21 15.44
C LEU A 60 15.90 18.54 15.36
N LYS A 61 15.32 18.31 14.19
CA LYS A 61 13.86 18.34 14.02
C LYS A 61 13.26 17.04 14.54
N ALA A 62 11.97 17.08 14.90
CA ALA A 62 11.25 15.89 15.34
C ALA A 62 10.67 15.09 14.17
N VAL A 63 10.51 13.78 14.38
CA VAL A 63 9.65 12.93 13.53
C VAL A 63 8.21 13.42 13.64
N VAL A 64 7.51 13.53 12.49
CA VAL A 64 6.12 13.99 12.42
C VAL A 64 5.15 12.85 12.67
N GLU A 65 5.41 11.69 12.06
CA GLU A 65 4.49 10.56 12.07
C GLU A 65 5.27 9.24 11.90
N VAL A 66 4.88 8.20 12.63
CA VAL A 66 5.30 6.82 12.38
C VAL A 66 4.22 6.14 11.55
N LEU A 67 4.57 5.66 10.35
CA LEU A 67 3.60 5.13 9.39
C LEU A 67 3.36 3.63 9.52
N ASP A 68 4.29 2.92 10.16
CA ASP A 68 4.24 1.46 10.30
C ASP A 68 4.48 1.04 11.74
N VAL A 69 3.63 0.14 12.24
CA VAL A 69 3.79 -0.49 13.56
C VAL A 69 4.92 -1.52 13.55
N GLU A 70 5.07 -2.25 12.44
CA GLU A 70 6.13 -3.23 12.22
C GLU A 70 6.98 -2.87 11.00
N PRO A 71 8.25 -3.32 10.94
CA PRO A 71 9.12 -3.05 9.79
C PRO A 71 8.51 -3.56 8.49
N VAL A 72 8.61 -2.76 7.42
CA VAL A 72 8.08 -3.13 6.09
C VAL A 72 8.97 -4.14 5.36
N PHE A 73 10.16 -4.41 5.90
CA PHE A 73 11.08 -5.42 5.39
C PHE A 73 11.18 -6.57 6.39
N THR A 74 11.23 -7.80 5.88
CA THR A 74 11.62 -8.95 6.69
C THR A 74 13.07 -8.82 7.14
N HIS A 75 13.44 -9.50 8.23
CA HIS A 75 14.80 -9.41 8.77
C HIS A 75 15.89 -9.79 7.76
N SER A 76 15.68 -10.83 6.94
CA SER A 76 16.63 -11.27 5.93
C SER A 76 16.79 -10.24 4.81
N VAL A 77 15.68 -9.69 4.30
CA VAL A 77 15.70 -8.64 3.26
C VAL A 77 16.32 -7.35 3.80
N TRP A 78 16.00 -6.97 5.04
CA TRP A 78 16.59 -5.81 5.70
C TRP A 78 18.12 -5.92 5.74
N ARG A 79 18.67 -7.04 6.24
CA ARG A 79 20.12 -7.27 6.27
C ARG A 79 20.76 -7.27 4.88
N LEU A 80 20.08 -7.88 3.90
CA LEU A 80 20.55 -7.89 2.52
C LEU A 80 20.64 -6.47 1.94
N LEU A 81 19.63 -5.63 2.16
CA LEU A 81 19.61 -4.25 1.66
C LEU A 81 20.68 -3.38 2.31
N LEU A 82 20.89 -3.51 3.63
CA LEU A 82 21.97 -2.81 4.32
C LEU A 82 23.34 -3.23 3.78
N TRP A 83 23.57 -4.54 3.61
CA TRP A 83 24.79 -5.06 3.01
C TRP A 83 24.97 -4.58 1.57
N ALA A 84 23.92 -4.59 0.75
CA ALA A 84 24.01 -4.19 -0.64
C ALA A 84 24.33 -2.70 -0.79
N ALA A 85 23.74 -1.85 0.07
CA ALA A 85 24.06 -0.42 0.08
C ALA A 85 25.55 -0.16 0.40
N ASP A 86 26.07 -0.86 1.40
CA ASP A 86 27.48 -0.77 1.79
C ASP A 86 28.41 -1.33 0.69
N TYR A 87 28.18 -2.56 0.26
CA TYR A 87 29.03 -3.27 -0.70
C TYR A 87 29.05 -2.60 -2.09
N TYR A 88 27.89 -2.17 -2.59
CA TYR A 88 27.78 -1.50 -3.89
C TYR A 88 27.93 0.02 -3.79
N HIS A 89 28.24 0.55 -2.61
CA HIS A 89 28.44 1.99 -2.36
C HIS A 89 27.29 2.87 -2.87
N HIS A 90 26.06 2.38 -2.77
CA HIS A 90 24.87 3.12 -3.20
C HIS A 90 24.21 3.79 -1.99
N PRO A 91 23.71 5.04 -2.10
CA PRO A 91 22.97 5.69 -1.02
C PRO A 91 21.87 4.79 -0.44
N ILE A 92 21.94 4.54 0.88
CA ILE A 92 21.04 3.60 1.56
C ILE A 92 19.57 3.99 1.40
N GLY A 93 19.27 5.29 1.38
CA GLY A 93 17.92 5.78 1.15
C GLY A 93 17.37 5.36 -0.20
N ASP A 94 18.14 5.46 -1.27
CA ASP A 94 17.71 5.02 -2.59
C ASP A 94 17.56 3.49 -2.65
N VAL A 95 18.50 2.74 -2.05
CA VAL A 95 18.42 1.25 -1.99
C VAL A 95 17.13 0.80 -1.31
N LEU A 96 16.84 1.35 -0.12
CA LEU A 96 15.63 1.00 0.63
C LEU A 96 14.36 1.39 -0.12
N PHE A 97 14.31 2.59 -0.70
CA PHE A 97 13.12 3.05 -1.42
C PHE A 97 12.92 2.30 -2.74
N HIS A 98 13.98 1.93 -3.45
CA HIS A 98 13.88 1.14 -4.67
C HIS A 98 13.39 -0.29 -4.41
N ALA A 99 13.67 -0.85 -3.23
CA ALA A 99 13.13 -2.15 -2.82
C ALA A 99 11.62 -2.11 -2.50
N LEU A 100 11.03 -0.92 -2.26
CA LEU A 100 9.61 -0.78 -1.92
C LEU A 100 8.72 -0.61 -3.15
N PRO A 101 7.46 -1.08 -3.12
CA PRO A 101 6.42 -0.67 -4.07
C PRO A 101 6.18 0.85 -4.05
N ILE A 102 5.82 1.44 -5.19
CA ILE A 102 5.63 2.89 -5.37
C ILE A 102 4.67 3.48 -4.34
N LEU A 103 3.55 2.81 -4.06
CA LEU A 103 2.56 3.30 -3.08
C LEU A 103 3.15 3.38 -1.66
N LEU A 104 4.04 2.44 -1.29
CA LEU A 104 4.70 2.50 0.01
C LEU A 104 5.75 3.62 0.07
N ARG A 105 6.43 3.92 -1.04
CA ARG A 105 7.34 5.08 -1.14
C ARG A 105 6.59 6.40 -0.91
N GLN A 106 5.31 6.46 -1.28
CA GLN A 106 4.43 7.61 -1.07
C GLN A 106 3.81 7.67 0.34
N GLY A 107 4.14 6.73 1.22
CA GLY A 107 3.60 6.67 2.59
C GLY A 107 2.18 6.13 2.68
N ARG A 108 1.67 5.44 1.64
CA ARG A 108 0.38 4.73 1.76
C ARG A 108 0.52 3.55 2.74
N PRO A 109 -0.57 3.14 3.42
CA PRO A 109 -0.54 2.00 4.34
C PRO A 109 -0.04 0.71 3.66
N ALA A 110 0.77 -0.07 4.37
CA ALA A 110 1.19 -1.42 3.97
C ALA A 110 0.08 -2.43 4.29
N ALA A 111 -1.10 -2.21 3.71
CA ALA A 111 -2.28 -3.03 3.91
C ALA A 111 -2.87 -3.45 2.57
N ASN A 112 -3.61 -4.56 2.56
CA ASN A 112 -4.34 -5.00 1.39
C ASN A 112 -5.37 -3.93 0.99
N ALA A 113 -5.32 -3.51 -0.26
CA ALA A 113 -6.26 -2.54 -0.78
C ALA A 113 -7.65 -3.19 -0.93
N PRO A 114 -8.73 -2.49 -0.58
CA PRO A 114 -10.07 -2.98 -0.83
C PRO A 114 -10.29 -3.11 -2.34
N MET A 115 -10.74 -4.28 -2.77
CA MET A 115 -11.14 -4.52 -4.15
C MET A 115 -12.62 -4.18 -4.26
N TRP A 116 -12.95 -3.35 -5.25
CA TRP A 116 -14.32 -2.87 -5.46
C TRP A 116 -15.03 -3.75 -6.48
N TYR A 117 -16.29 -4.08 -6.22
CA TYR A 117 -17.13 -4.83 -7.14
C TYR A 117 -18.55 -4.27 -7.19
N TRP A 118 -19.14 -4.43 -8.36
CA TRP A 118 -20.55 -4.16 -8.63
C TRP A 118 -21.37 -5.42 -8.35
N PHE A 119 -22.57 -5.23 -7.81
CA PHE A 119 -23.54 -6.31 -7.62
C PHE A 119 -24.96 -5.83 -7.92
N ALA A 120 -25.85 -6.74 -8.32
CA ALA A 120 -27.27 -6.42 -8.47
C ALA A 120 -27.94 -6.37 -7.09
N THR A 121 -28.70 -5.32 -6.82
CA THR A 121 -29.54 -5.21 -5.61
C THR A 121 -30.72 -6.18 -5.70
N GLU A 122 -31.49 -6.36 -4.63
CA GLU A 122 -32.73 -7.15 -4.66
C GLU A 122 -33.70 -6.66 -5.75
N GLN A 123 -33.85 -5.34 -5.90
CA GLN A 123 -34.64 -4.74 -6.99
C GLN A 123 -34.02 -5.05 -8.36
N GLY A 124 -32.70 -4.95 -8.48
CA GLY A 124 -31.95 -5.34 -9.66
C GLY A 124 -32.13 -6.79 -10.08
N GLN A 125 -32.34 -7.69 -9.12
CA GLN A 125 -32.63 -9.11 -9.36
C GLN A 125 -34.09 -9.33 -9.80
N ALA A 126 -35.04 -8.58 -9.26
CA ALA A 126 -36.47 -8.77 -9.50
C ALA A 126 -37.02 -8.08 -10.77
N VAL A 127 -36.42 -6.96 -11.21
CA VAL A 127 -36.94 -6.16 -12.34
C VAL A 127 -36.97 -6.93 -13.67
N ASP A 128 -37.97 -6.74 -14.52
CA ASP A 128 -37.93 -7.32 -15.87
C ASP A 128 -36.84 -6.63 -16.72
N LEU A 129 -35.89 -7.40 -17.26
CA LEU A 129 -34.84 -6.89 -18.14
C LEU A 129 -35.40 -6.18 -19.39
N ASN A 130 -36.60 -6.56 -19.84
CA ASN A 130 -37.22 -5.91 -21.00
C ASN A 130 -37.60 -4.44 -20.75
N SER A 131 -37.74 -4.03 -19.49
CA SER A 131 -37.95 -2.61 -19.12
C SER A 131 -36.77 -1.72 -19.52
N LEU A 132 -35.59 -2.33 -19.73
CA LEU A 132 -34.35 -1.65 -20.13
C LEU A 132 -34.04 -1.80 -21.63
N LYS A 133 -34.98 -2.29 -22.46
CA LYS A 133 -34.76 -2.51 -23.92
C LYS A 133 -34.22 -1.30 -24.67
N ARG A 134 -34.58 -0.07 -24.25
CA ARG A 134 -34.10 1.19 -24.86
C ARG A 134 -32.67 1.55 -24.44
N SER A 135 -32.05 0.78 -23.57
CA SER A 135 -30.69 1.01 -23.06
C SER A 135 -29.89 -0.31 -23.06
N PRO A 136 -29.48 -0.81 -24.23
CA PRO A 136 -28.88 -2.13 -24.38
C PRO A 136 -27.68 -2.38 -23.44
N LYS A 137 -26.81 -1.38 -23.25
CA LYS A 137 -25.68 -1.48 -22.32
C LYS A 137 -26.10 -1.62 -20.85
N GLN A 138 -27.17 -0.97 -20.43
CA GLN A 138 -27.72 -1.14 -19.07
C GLN A 138 -28.36 -2.52 -18.92
N GLN A 139 -29.05 -2.99 -19.95
CA GLN A 139 -29.64 -4.33 -19.95
C GLN A 139 -28.55 -5.42 -19.87
N GLN A 140 -27.49 -5.31 -20.68
CA GLN A 140 -26.34 -6.23 -20.65
C GLN A 140 -25.62 -6.20 -19.30
N ALA A 141 -25.34 -5.00 -18.77
CA ALA A 141 -24.70 -4.85 -17.46
C ALA A 141 -25.53 -5.50 -16.34
N LEU A 142 -26.84 -5.26 -16.31
CA LEU A 142 -27.72 -5.86 -15.31
C LEU A 142 -27.81 -7.38 -15.48
N ALA A 143 -27.87 -7.88 -16.72
CA ALA A 143 -27.86 -9.31 -16.99
C ALA A 143 -26.58 -10.00 -16.50
N ALA A 144 -25.42 -9.36 -16.67
CA ALA A 144 -24.15 -9.85 -16.15
C ALA A 144 -24.11 -9.83 -14.60
N LEU A 145 -24.56 -8.73 -13.98
CA LEU A 145 -24.60 -8.61 -12.52
C LEU A 145 -25.53 -9.61 -11.82
N ARG A 146 -26.51 -10.17 -12.54
CA ARG A 146 -27.36 -11.25 -12.02
C ARG A 146 -26.64 -12.60 -11.95
N GLN A 147 -25.63 -12.81 -12.78
CA GLN A 147 -24.84 -14.05 -12.78
C GLN A 147 -23.78 -14.06 -11.68
N GLY A 148 -23.37 -12.88 -11.20
CA GLY A 148 -22.42 -12.74 -10.11
C GLY A 148 -21.93 -11.30 -9.95
N LYS A 149 -21.12 -11.08 -8.91
CA LYS A 149 -20.44 -9.80 -8.74
C LYS A 149 -19.39 -9.59 -9.81
N ILE A 150 -19.22 -8.33 -10.23
CA ILE A 150 -18.27 -7.95 -11.29
C ILE A 150 -17.27 -6.98 -10.69
N TRP A 151 -15.99 -7.33 -10.70
CA TRP A 151 -14.94 -6.48 -10.16
C TRP A 151 -14.77 -5.22 -11.02
N ARG A 152 -14.42 -4.10 -10.39
CA ARG A 152 -14.36 -2.80 -11.06
C ARG A 152 -13.30 -2.76 -12.17
N ASP A 153 -12.20 -3.49 -12.01
CA ASP A 153 -11.14 -3.65 -13.01
C ASP A 153 -11.58 -4.47 -14.23
N GLN A 154 -12.48 -5.45 -14.04
CA GLN A 154 -13.06 -6.26 -15.11
C GLN A 154 -14.01 -5.46 -16.02
N VAL A 155 -14.59 -4.35 -15.55
CA VAL A 155 -15.55 -3.57 -16.35
C VAL A 155 -14.95 -3.12 -17.69
N ALA A 156 -13.65 -2.86 -17.74
CA ALA A 156 -12.98 -2.44 -18.97
C ALA A 156 -12.89 -3.53 -20.06
N THR A 157 -13.01 -4.80 -19.69
CA THR A 157 -12.92 -5.95 -20.61
C THR A 157 -14.29 -6.50 -21.03
N LEU A 158 -15.38 -5.96 -20.48
CA LEU A 158 -16.75 -6.37 -20.76
C LEU A 158 -17.41 -5.51 -21.85
N GLU A 159 -18.53 -5.97 -22.38
CA GLU A 159 -19.26 -5.29 -23.46
C GLU A 159 -19.99 -4.00 -23.02
N PHE A 160 -19.99 -3.69 -21.72
CA PHE A 160 -20.58 -2.49 -21.13
C PHE A 160 -19.53 -1.67 -20.38
N ASN A 161 -19.90 -0.47 -19.94
CA ASN A 161 -18.99 0.48 -19.33
C ASN A 161 -19.49 0.98 -17.96
N ASP A 162 -18.61 1.67 -17.23
CA ASP A 162 -18.94 2.23 -15.90
C ASP A 162 -20.16 3.16 -15.94
N ALA A 163 -20.34 3.92 -17.02
CA ALA A 163 -21.51 4.80 -17.18
C ALA A 163 -22.85 4.04 -17.16
N ALA A 164 -22.91 2.83 -17.73
CA ALA A 164 -24.09 1.99 -17.66
C ALA A 164 -24.36 1.52 -16.21
N LEU A 165 -23.32 1.13 -15.48
CA LEU A 165 -23.40 0.73 -14.07
C LEU A 165 -23.83 1.89 -13.18
N GLN A 166 -23.27 3.10 -13.37
CA GLN A 166 -23.70 4.29 -12.64
C GLN A 166 -25.17 4.64 -12.91
N ALA A 167 -25.64 4.48 -14.14
CA ALA A 167 -27.04 4.72 -14.50
C ALA A 167 -27.98 3.68 -13.84
N LEU A 168 -27.58 2.42 -13.78
CA LEU A 168 -28.30 1.38 -13.04
C LEU A 168 -28.31 1.65 -11.53
N ARG A 169 -27.19 2.13 -10.98
CA ARG A 169 -27.07 2.53 -9.58
C ARG A 169 -28.01 3.66 -9.21
N LYS A 170 -28.11 4.69 -10.06
CA LYS A 170 -29.09 5.78 -9.90
C LYS A 170 -30.54 5.30 -9.90
N LYS A 171 -30.82 4.18 -10.57
CA LYS A 171 -32.14 3.53 -10.60
C LYS A 171 -32.35 2.53 -9.44
N GLY A 172 -31.36 2.35 -8.55
CA GLY A 172 -31.40 1.39 -7.45
C GLY A 172 -31.25 -0.08 -7.88
N LEU A 173 -30.84 -0.35 -9.13
CA LEU A 173 -30.77 -1.71 -9.69
C LEU A 173 -29.42 -2.40 -9.47
N CYS A 174 -28.38 -1.65 -9.16
CA CYS A 174 -27.09 -2.19 -8.74
C CYS A 174 -26.48 -1.27 -7.69
N ASP A 175 -25.48 -1.77 -6.99
CA ASP A 175 -24.66 -0.94 -6.11
C ASP A 175 -23.21 -1.40 -6.14
N LEU A 176 -22.35 -0.65 -5.47
CA LEU A 176 -20.92 -0.87 -5.38
C LEU A 176 -20.56 -1.21 -3.92
N ALA A 177 -19.89 -2.33 -3.73
CA ALA A 177 -19.32 -2.74 -2.46
C ALA A 177 -17.82 -3.01 -2.61
N SER A 178 -17.14 -3.20 -1.49
CA SER A 178 -15.73 -3.56 -1.48
C SER A 178 -15.46 -4.69 -0.50
N GLU A 179 -14.54 -5.57 -0.89
CA GLU A 179 -13.99 -6.60 -0.02
C GLU A 179 -12.47 -6.43 0.01
N THR A 180 -11.88 -6.50 1.20
CA THR A 180 -10.43 -6.56 1.33
C THR A 180 -10.03 -8.04 1.28
N PRO A 181 -9.22 -8.45 0.29
CA PRO A 181 -8.77 -9.83 0.24
C PRO A 181 -7.93 -10.14 1.48
N GLU A 182 -8.13 -11.31 2.08
CA GLU A 182 -7.26 -11.79 3.14
C GLU A 182 -5.85 -12.04 2.58
N PHE A 183 -4.83 -11.75 3.38
CA PHE A 183 -3.47 -12.09 3.03
C PHE A 183 -3.33 -13.61 3.05
N SER A 184 -3.03 -14.20 1.89
CA SER A 184 -2.69 -15.61 1.77
C SER A 184 -1.19 -15.74 1.54
N ASP A 185 -0.51 -16.39 2.48
CA ASP A 185 0.92 -16.70 2.34
C ASP A 185 1.08 -17.81 1.29
N TRP A 186 1.48 -17.42 0.08
CA TRP A 186 1.68 -18.34 -1.03
C TRP A 186 2.73 -19.42 -0.71
N GLN A 187 3.68 -19.18 0.21
CA GLN A 187 4.67 -20.19 0.60
C GLN A 187 4.03 -21.34 1.38
N ARG A 188 2.96 -21.05 2.14
CA ARG A 188 2.21 -22.07 2.89
C ARG A 188 1.18 -22.80 2.03
N THR A 189 0.69 -22.15 0.98
CA THR A 189 -0.31 -22.70 0.06
C THR A 189 0.29 -23.31 -1.20
N MET A 190 1.60 -23.16 -1.44
CA MET A 190 2.34 -23.91 -2.45
C MET A 190 2.49 -25.37 -2.01
N PRO A 191 1.96 -26.35 -2.77
CA PRO A 191 2.32 -27.73 -2.60
C PRO A 191 3.74 -27.93 -3.16
N PHE A 192 4.77 -27.55 -2.41
CA PHE A 192 6.13 -27.97 -2.77
C PHE A 192 6.27 -29.46 -2.45
N LEU A 193 6.55 -30.22 -3.50
CA LEU A 193 7.18 -31.54 -3.45
C LEU A 193 8.42 -31.44 -2.55
N VAL A 194 8.25 -31.76 -1.27
CA VAL A 194 9.36 -32.14 -0.40
C VAL A 194 9.76 -33.55 -0.83
N SER A 195 10.44 -33.66 -1.98
CA SER A 195 11.35 -34.76 -2.23
C SER A 195 12.70 -34.31 -1.70
N GLY A 196 13.11 -34.91 -0.60
CA GLY A 196 14.36 -34.59 0.10
C GLY A 196 15.58 -34.67 -0.80
N CYS A 197 16.52 -33.78 -0.53
CA CYS A 197 17.94 -34.10 -0.65
C CYS A 197 18.47 -34.16 0.78
N ASP A 198 18.66 -35.39 1.25
CA ASP A 198 19.70 -35.72 2.22
C ASP A 198 21.10 -35.51 1.60
#